data_AF-A0A3C1YN62-F1
#
_entry.id   AF-A0A3C1YN62-F1
#
_cell.length_a   1.000
_cell.length_b   1.000
_cell.length_c   1.000
_cell.angle_alpha   90.00
_cell.angle_beta   90.00
_cell.angle_gamma   90.00
#
_symmetry.space_group_name_H-M   'P 1'
#
loop_
_entity.id
_entity.type
_entity.pdbx_description
1 polymer ?
#
loop_
_entity_poly.entity_id
_entity_poly.type
_entity_poly.pdbx_seq_one_letter_code
_entity_poly.pdbx_strand_id
1 'polypeptide(L)'
;MIKTPKHIAFKLRPEVRNLLLGLPAFVLFMFKKQYAGPFQDLIYSYAGNVTVSFFLYFVCLKLCLTLPRFGRFIAAALVLVCVESFELFDGFGFMTNTYDSFDLIANVIGVSLALSLDVILSKKRL
;
A
#
# COMPACT_ATOMS: atom_id res chain seq x y z
N MET A 1 14.26 -45.42 -5.37
CA MET A 1 14.27 -44.10 -6.02
C MET A 1 12.97 -43.37 -5.70
N ILE A 2 12.95 -42.64 -4.58
CA ILE A 2 11.77 -41.93 -4.07
C ILE A 2 11.68 -40.60 -4.85
N LYS A 3 10.68 -40.47 -5.73
CA LYS A 3 10.34 -39.18 -6.35
C LYS A 3 9.82 -38.26 -5.25
N THR A 4 10.64 -37.31 -4.82
CA THR A 4 10.17 -36.19 -3.99
C THR A 4 9.04 -35.47 -4.71
N PRO A 5 7.91 -35.18 -4.04
CA PRO A 5 6.81 -34.45 -4.65
C PRO A 5 7.32 -33.06 -5.02
N LYS A 6 7.19 -32.70 -6.30
CA LYS A 6 7.41 -31.33 -6.76
C LYS A 6 6.46 -30.46 -5.94
N HIS A 7 7.00 -29.59 -5.10
CA HIS A 7 6.21 -28.54 -4.44
C HIS A 7 5.45 -27.81 -5.54
N ILE A 8 4.14 -28.01 -5.60
CA ILE A 8 3.25 -27.28 -6.49
C ILE A 8 3.25 -25.86 -5.94
N ALA A 9 4.18 -25.03 -6.42
CA ALA A 9 4.18 -23.62 -6.13
C ALA A 9 2.90 -23.04 -6.75
N PHE A 10 1.86 -22.88 -5.93
CA PHE A 10 0.60 -22.30 -6.37
C PHE A 10 0.85 -20.86 -6.80
N LYS A 11 0.94 -20.63 -8.12
CA LYS A 11 1.17 -19.30 -8.68
C LYS A 11 -0.16 -18.55 -8.61
N LEU A 12 -0.36 -17.81 -7.52
CA LEU A 12 -1.51 -16.91 -7.36
C LEU A 12 -1.59 -15.94 -8.54
N ARG A 13 -2.80 -15.73 -9.04
CA ARG A 13 -3.07 -14.65 -10.01
C ARG A 13 -2.63 -13.31 -9.41
N PRO A 14 -2.05 -12.37 -10.19
CA PRO A 14 -1.54 -11.10 -9.68
C PRO A 14 -2.55 -10.31 -8.86
N GLU A 15 -3.84 -10.37 -9.23
CA GLU A 15 -4.93 -9.68 -8.56
C GLU A 15 -5.16 -10.23 -7.15
N VAL A 16 -5.22 -11.56 -7.02
CA VAL A 16 -5.40 -12.22 -5.74
C VAL A 16 -4.19 -11.94 -4.83
N ARG A 17 -2.98 -11.99 -5.40
CA ARG A 17 -1.77 -11.63 -4.67
C ARG A 17 -1.83 -10.19 -4.16
N ASN A 18 -2.14 -9.22 -5.03
CA ASN A 18 -2.18 -7.81 -4.66
C ASN A 18 -3.24 -7.54 -3.58
N LEU A 19 -4.41 -8.16 -3.70
CA LEU A 19 -5.46 -8.08 -2.69
C LEU A 19 -4.97 -8.63 -1.35
N LEU A 20 -4.36 -9.82 -1.34
CA LEU A 20 -3.83 -10.43 -0.11
C LEU A 20 -2.72 -9.60 0.53
N LEU A 21 -1.88 -8.93 -0.27
CA LEU A 21 -0.82 -8.06 0.23
C LEU A 21 -1.38 -6.75 0.79
N GLY A 22 -2.43 -6.19 0.19
CA GLY A 22 -3.09 -4.98 0.66
C GLY A 22 -4.01 -5.18 1.86
N LEU A 23 -4.65 -6.35 1.98
CA LEU A 23 -5.68 -6.63 2.99
C LEU A 23 -5.22 -6.34 4.44
N PRO A 24 -4.00 -6.68 4.88
CA PRO A 24 -3.54 -6.33 6.22
C PRO A 24 -3.57 -4.82 6.49
N ALA A 25 -3.24 -3.99 5.51
CA ALA A 25 -3.29 -2.53 5.67
C ALA A 25 -4.73 -2.04 5.87
N PHE A 26 -5.68 -2.60 5.11
CA PHE A 26 -7.10 -2.30 5.29
C PHE A 26 -7.59 -2.71 6.69
N VAL A 27 -7.19 -3.88 7.18
CA VAL A 27 -7.53 -4.34 8.54
C VAL A 27 -6.93 -3.40 9.58
N LEU A 28 -5.63 -3.07 9.48
CA LEU A 28 -4.98 -2.14 10.40
C LEU A 28 -5.64 -0.76 10.42
N PHE A 29 -6.07 -0.27 9.25
CA PHE A 29 -6.82 0.99 9.15
C PHE A 29 -8.12 0.94 9.95
N MET A 30 -8.90 -0.14 9.82
CA MET A 30 -10.17 -0.31 10.55
C MET A 30 -9.99 -0.40 12.07
N PHE A 31 -8.86 -0.96 12.51
CA PHE A 31 -8.56 -1.18 13.93
C PHE A 31 -7.62 -0.12 14.55
N LYS A 32 -7.23 0.93 13.82
CA LYS A 32 -6.25 1.90 14.31
C LYS A 32 -6.72 2.62 15.57
N LYS A 33 -8.03 2.88 15.71
CA LYS A 33 -8.63 3.63 16.85
C LYS A 33 -8.77 2.78 18.12
N GLN A 34 -8.51 1.48 18.03
CA GLN A 34 -8.55 0.53 19.14
C GLN A 34 -7.16 0.30 19.71
N TYR A 35 -6.12 0.90 19.11
CA TYR A 35 -4.75 0.79 19.57
C TYR A 35 -4.57 1.57 20.87
N ALA A 36 -4.30 0.86 21.96
CA ALA A 36 -3.92 1.43 23.26
C ALA A 36 -2.49 0.97 23.58
N GLY A 37 -1.51 1.82 23.29
CA GLY A 37 -0.09 1.47 23.38
C GLY A 37 0.84 2.67 23.21
N PRO A 38 2.17 2.44 23.20
CA PRO A 38 3.14 3.51 23.02
C PRO A 38 2.93 4.24 21.69
N PHE A 39 3.14 5.56 21.68
CA PHE A 39 2.95 6.43 20.50
C PHE A 39 1.50 6.41 19.93
N GLN A 40 0.50 6.19 20.79
CA GLN A 40 -0.91 6.15 20.39
C GLN A 40 -1.33 7.37 19.55
N ASP A 41 -0.95 8.58 19.95
CA ASP A 41 -1.31 9.81 19.22
C ASP A 41 -0.72 9.82 17.80
N LEU A 42 0.51 9.33 17.64
CA LEU A 42 1.16 9.19 16.35
C LEU A 42 0.41 8.19 15.46
N ILE A 43 -0.01 7.06 16.03
CA ILE A 43 -0.75 6.02 15.30
C ILE A 43 -2.15 6.53 14.91
N TYR A 44 -2.84 7.21 15.82
CA TYR A 44 -4.17 7.73 15.56
C TYR A 44 -4.15 8.78 14.46
N SER A 45 -3.12 9.63 14.44
CA SER A 45 -2.94 10.67 13.43
C SER A 45 -2.51 10.05 12.09
N TYR A 46 -1.39 9.35 12.03
CA TYR A 46 -0.70 9.06 10.76
C TYR A 46 -0.86 7.63 10.23
N ALA A 47 -1.29 6.67 11.05
CA ALA A 47 -1.42 5.28 10.58
C ALA A 47 -2.50 5.15 9.48
N GLY A 48 -3.46 6.09 9.46
CA GLY A 48 -4.44 6.21 8.39
C GLY A 48 -3.76 6.36 7.03
N ASN A 49 -2.94 7.38 6.91
CA ASN A 49 -2.25 7.76 5.68
C ASN A 49 -1.28 6.67 5.23
N VAL A 50 -0.49 6.11 6.15
CA VAL A 50 0.40 4.99 5.84
C VAL A 50 -0.36 3.79 5.29
N THR A 51 -1.44 3.36 5.96
CA THR A 51 -2.18 2.14 5.57
C THR A 51 -3.00 2.33 4.30
N VAL A 52 -3.63 3.48 4.11
CA VAL A 52 -4.43 3.80 2.91
C VAL A 52 -3.52 3.92 1.70
N SER A 53 -2.44 4.70 1.77
CA SER A 53 -1.50 4.85 0.65
C SER A 53 -0.82 3.52 0.27
N PHE A 54 -0.46 2.70 1.27
CA PHE A 54 0.01 1.33 1.04
C PHE A 54 -1.01 0.47 0.29
N PHE A 55 -2.27 0.49 0.71
CA PHE A 55 -3.33 -0.28 0.07
C PHE A 55 -3.58 0.19 -1.36
N LEU A 56 -3.65 1.51 -1.57
CA LEU A 56 -3.85 2.14 -2.88
C LEU A 56 -2.75 1.78 -3.88
N TYR A 57 -1.49 1.61 -3.44
CA TYR A 57 -0.44 1.07 -4.31
C TYR A 57 -0.83 -0.25 -4.94
N PHE A 58 -1.30 -1.24 -4.18
CA PHE A 58 -1.64 -2.56 -4.72
C PHE A 58 -2.89 -2.53 -5.61
N VAL A 59 -3.84 -1.64 -5.31
CA VAL A 59 -5.00 -1.37 -6.16
C VAL A 59 -4.58 -0.74 -7.49
N CYS A 60 -3.76 0.31 -7.44
CA CYS A 60 -3.29 1.04 -8.62
C CYS A 60 -2.35 0.19 -9.48
N LEU A 61 -1.50 -0.63 -8.85
CA LEU A 61 -0.58 -1.53 -9.53
C LEU A 61 -1.32 -2.43 -10.53
N LYS A 62 -2.53 -2.90 -10.20
CA LYS A 62 -3.36 -3.69 -11.13
C LYS A 62 -3.57 -2.97 -12.46
N LEU A 63 -3.88 -1.68 -12.42
CA LEU A 63 -4.13 -0.86 -13.59
C LEU A 63 -2.85 -0.62 -14.41
N CYS A 64 -1.70 -0.57 -13.72
CA CYS A 64 -0.41 -0.27 -14.33
C CYS A 64 0.37 -1.51 -14.78
N LEU A 65 -0.07 -2.73 -14.47
CA LEU A 65 0.59 -3.98 -14.87
C LEU A 65 0.59 -4.21 -16.40
N THR A 66 -0.26 -3.51 -17.14
CA THR A 66 -0.25 -3.49 -18.61
C THR A 66 0.94 -2.73 -19.19
N LEU A 67 1.67 -1.96 -18.37
CA LEU A 67 2.84 -1.18 -18.76
C LEU A 67 4.14 -1.93 -18.40
N PRO A 68 4.85 -2.51 -19.39
CA PRO A 68 5.81 -3.59 -19.16
C PRO A 68 7.10 -3.17 -18.42
N ARG A 69 7.50 -1.89 -18.49
CA ARG A 69 8.81 -1.45 -17.98
C ARG A 69 8.75 -0.57 -16.73
N PHE A 70 7.68 0.23 -16.60
CA PHE A 70 7.58 1.24 -15.55
C PHE A 70 6.31 1.11 -14.69
N GLY A 71 5.49 0.07 -14.88
CA GLY A 71 4.18 -0.05 -14.21
C GLY A 71 4.21 0.12 -12.69
N ARG A 72 5.24 -0.40 -12.00
CA ARG A 72 5.40 -0.22 -10.53
C ARG A 72 5.66 1.23 -10.13
N PHE A 73 6.59 1.89 -10.82
CA PHE A 73 6.94 3.28 -10.54
C PHE A 73 5.80 4.23 -10.91
N ILE A 74 5.11 3.96 -12.01
CA ILE A 74 3.92 4.71 -12.42
C ILE A 74 2.82 4.54 -11.36
N ALA A 75 2.56 3.33 -10.89
CA ALA A 75 1.59 3.10 -9.82
C ALA A 75 1.94 3.86 -8.54
N ALA A 76 3.20 3.80 -8.10
CA ALA A 76 3.67 4.56 -6.93
C ALA A 76 3.49 6.07 -7.13
N ALA A 77 3.90 6.61 -8.28
CA ALA A 77 3.78 8.02 -8.59
C ALA A 77 2.32 8.48 -8.64
N LEU A 78 1.43 7.72 -9.29
CA LEU A 78 0.00 8.04 -9.36
C LEU A 78 -0.65 8.04 -7.99
N VAL A 79 -0.29 7.08 -7.13
CA VAL A 79 -0.81 7.01 -5.76
C VAL A 79 -0.33 8.19 -4.95
N LEU A 80 0.97 8.53 -5.01
CA LEU A 80 1.50 9.73 -4.35
C LEU A 80 0.78 10.99 -4.83
N VAL A 81 0.71 11.22 -6.15
CA VAL A 81 -0.01 12.39 -6.69
C VAL A 81 -1.45 12.44 -6.16
N CYS A 82 -2.15 11.31 -6.10
CA CYS A 82 -3.51 11.24 -5.59
C CYS A 82 -3.62 11.61 -4.10
N VAL A 83 -2.85 10.94 -3.23
CA VAL A 83 -2.95 11.13 -1.78
C VAL A 83 -2.38 12.48 -1.35
N GLU A 84 -1.27 12.93 -1.94
CA GLU A 84 -0.68 14.24 -1.64
C GLU A 84 -1.60 15.37 -2.09
N SER A 85 -2.26 15.23 -3.25
CA SER A 85 -3.27 16.21 -3.68
C SER A 85 -4.47 16.22 -2.72
N PHE A 86 -4.89 15.06 -2.23
CA PHE A 86 -5.96 14.98 -1.22
C PHE A 86 -5.60 15.73 0.08
N GLU A 87 -4.34 15.63 0.51
CA GLU A 87 -3.82 16.40 1.66
C GLU A 87 -3.77 17.91 1.36
N LEU A 88 -3.19 18.30 0.22
CA LEU A 88 -2.96 19.70 -0.15
C LEU A 88 -4.24 20.47 -0.46
N PHE A 89 -5.29 19.78 -0.91
CA PHE A 89 -6.56 20.40 -1.29
C PHE A 89 -7.66 20.19 -0.26
N ASP A 90 -7.34 19.87 1.00
CA ASP A 90 -8.31 19.66 2.08
C ASP A 90 -9.45 18.72 1.63
N GLY A 91 -9.07 17.52 1.21
CA GLY A 91 -10.01 16.52 0.71
C GLY A 91 -10.78 16.94 -0.55
N PHE A 92 -10.17 17.83 -1.35
CA PHE A 92 -10.78 18.48 -2.53
C PHE A 92 -12.05 19.28 -2.22
N GLY A 93 -12.27 19.66 -0.96
CA GLY A 93 -13.50 20.30 -0.49
C GLY A 93 -14.73 19.38 -0.43
N PHE A 94 -14.59 18.10 -0.78
CA PHE A 94 -15.65 17.10 -0.61
C PHE A 94 -15.60 16.41 0.76
N MET A 95 -14.41 16.33 1.36
CA MET A 95 -14.17 15.79 2.69
C MET A 95 -13.38 16.81 3.51
N THR A 96 -13.60 16.85 4.81
CA THR A 96 -12.75 17.65 5.70
C THR A 96 -11.46 16.89 5.97
N ASN A 97 -10.34 17.45 5.54
CA ASN A 97 -9.01 16.91 5.77
C ASN A 97 -8.05 18.03 6.21
N THR A 98 -7.79 18.10 7.51
CA THR A 98 -6.93 19.14 8.06
C THR A 98 -5.50 18.92 7.59
N TYR A 99 -4.95 19.88 6.86
CA TYR A 99 -3.58 19.80 6.37
C TYR A 99 -2.57 19.67 7.53
N ASP A 100 -1.87 18.54 7.56
CA ASP A 100 -0.65 18.33 8.35
C ASP A 100 0.50 17.97 7.40
N SER A 101 1.64 18.66 7.52
CA SER A 101 2.81 18.37 6.67
C SER A 101 3.40 16.98 6.92
N PHE A 102 3.15 16.39 8.10
CA PHE A 102 3.56 15.03 8.41
C PHE A 102 2.72 13.97 7.67
N ASP A 103 1.51 14.31 7.21
CA ASP A 103 0.67 13.41 6.43
C ASP A 103 1.26 13.11 5.05
N LEU A 104 1.95 14.09 4.45
CA LEU A 104 2.73 13.92 3.22
C LEU A 104 3.83 12.85 3.42
N ILE A 105 4.54 12.92 4.55
CA ILE A 105 5.58 11.94 4.89
C ILE A 105 4.97 10.56 5.13
N ALA A 106 3.84 10.50 5.85
CA ALA A 106 3.13 9.26 6.13
C ALA A 106 2.68 8.54 4.84
N ASN A 107 2.19 9.29 3.86
CA ASN A 107 1.84 8.78 2.53
C ASN A 107 3.06 8.24 1.77
N VAL A 108 4.17 8.99 1.76
CA VAL A 108 5.44 8.54 1.18
C VAL A 108 5.92 7.24 1.82
N ILE A 109 5.83 7.11 3.15
CA ILE A 109 6.18 5.89 3.88
C ILE A 109 5.30 4.71 3.42
N GLY A 110 3.98 4.88 3.38
CA GLY A 110 3.06 3.81 2.98
C GLY A 110 3.31 3.30 1.56
N VAL A 111 3.47 4.20 0.59
CA VAL A 111 3.81 3.82 -0.80
C VAL A 111 5.17 3.14 -0.89
N SER A 112 6.18 3.68 -0.19
CA SER A 112 7.55 3.13 -0.22
C SER A 112 7.61 1.72 0.37
N LEU A 113 6.87 1.47 1.44
CA LEU A 113 6.75 0.13 2.04
C LEU A 113 6.06 -0.84 1.08
N ALA A 114 4.97 -0.43 0.45
CA ALA A 114 4.22 -1.27 -0.50
C ALA A 114 5.06 -1.64 -1.73
N LEU A 115 5.73 -0.65 -2.33
CA LEU A 115 6.63 -0.84 -3.46
C LEU A 115 7.80 -1.78 -3.09
N SER A 116 8.43 -1.56 -1.94
CA SER A 116 9.53 -2.40 -1.46
C SER A 116 9.09 -3.85 -1.28
N LEU A 117 7.92 -4.07 -0.67
CA LEU A 117 7.35 -5.40 -0.49
C LEU A 117 7.07 -6.10 -1.83
N ASP A 118 6.46 -5.40 -2.79
CA ASP A 118 6.21 -5.96 -4.13
C ASP A 118 7.51 -6.32 -4.85
N VAL A 119 8.54 -5.48 -4.77
CA VAL A 119 9.85 -5.74 -5.38
C VAL A 119 10.52 -6.97 -4.74
N ILE A 120 10.55 -7.04 -3.41
CA ILE A 120 11.16 -8.16 -2.67
C ILE A 120 10.47 -9.48 -3.02
N LEU A 121 9.14 -9.51 -2.97
CA LEU A 121 8.37 -10.73 -3.24
C LEU A 121 8.36 -11.12 -4.71
N SER A 122 8.54 -10.17 -5.62
CA SER A 122 8.67 -10.43 -7.05
C SER A 122 10.06 -10.97 -7.42
N LYS A 123 11.14 -10.52 -6.74
CA LYS A 123 12.49 -11.07 -6.93
C LYS A 123 12.60 -12.53 -6.47
N LYS A 124 11.92 -12.91 -5.39
CA LYS A 124 11.90 -14.31 -4.87
C LYS A 124 11.18 -15.33 -5.75
N ARG A 125 10.56 -14.90 -6.87
CA ARG A 125 9.84 -15.76 -7.83
C ARG A 125 10.60 -16.01 -9.14
N LEU A 126 11.82 -15.47 -9.29
CA LEU A 126 12.80 -15.85 -10.31
C LEU A 126 13.71 -16.96 -9.75
#